data_AF-A0A4V2A2B1-F1
#
_entry.id   AF-A0A4V2A2B1-F1
#
_cell.length_a   1.000
_cell.length_b   1.000
_cell.length_c   1.000
_cell.angle_alpha   90.00
_cell.angle_beta   90.00
_cell.angle_gamma   90.00
#
_symmetry.space_group_name_H-M   'P 1'
#
loop_
_entity.id
_entity.type
_entity.pdbx_description
1 polymer ?
#
loop_
_entity_poly.entity_id
_entity_poly.type
_entity_poly.pdbx_seq_one_letter_code
_entity_poly.pdbx_strand_id
1 'polypeptide(L)'
;MMHKRLQTPYAKKMKKLRQATVEPVLGTLINFMGCRRIWTRGLQNANKFMIGAAIAYNLKKWPNYTEQKRKTAVISLKITAEGLCFWLLLLWNYTTPHNTPSAKHYTHN
;
A
#
# COMPACT_ATOMS: atom_id res chain seq x y z
N MET A 1 20.16 -27.79 3.34
CA MET A 1 20.59 -26.44 2.89
C MET A 1 19.43 -25.45 2.70
N MET A 2 18.29 -25.85 2.11
CA MET A 2 17.12 -24.96 1.87
C MET A 2 16.48 -24.39 3.14
N HIS A 3 16.46 -25.15 4.24
CA HIS A 3 15.93 -24.68 5.53
C HIS A 3 16.69 -23.45 6.08
N LYS A 4 18.04 -23.42 5.97
CA LYS A 4 18.86 -22.28 6.42
C LYS A 4 18.54 -20.99 5.64
N ARG A 5 18.21 -21.09 4.33
CA ARG A 5 17.85 -19.93 3.48
C ARG A 5 16.51 -19.30 3.89
N LEU A 6 15.59 -20.08 4.46
CA LEU A 6 14.28 -19.63 4.93
C LEU A 6 14.33 -18.96 6.32
N GLN A 7 15.45 -19.07 7.03
CA GLN A 7 15.58 -18.50 8.38
C GLN A 7 15.98 -17.01 8.39
N THR A 8 16.42 -16.45 7.26
CA THR A 8 16.78 -15.04 7.17
C THR A 8 15.56 -14.14 7.43
N PRO A 9 15.74 -12.95 8.03
CA PRO A 9 14.64 -12.02 8.29
C PRO A 9 13.91 -11.62 7.00
N TYR A 10 14.65 -11.46 5.90
CA TYR A 10 14.10 -11.19 4.56
C TYR A 10 13.20 -12.34 4.08
N ALA A 11 13.65 -13.59 4.15
CA ALA A 11 12.86 -14.73 3.72
C ALA A 11 11.56 -14.89 4.55
N LYS A 12 11.64 -14.66 5.86
CA LYS A 12 10.46 -14.65 6.74
C LYS A 12 9.46 -13.55 6.36
N LYS A 13 9.94 -12.34 6.08
CA LYS A 13 9.10 -11.22 5.61
C LYS A 13 8.43 -11.55 4.27
N MET A 14 9.20 -12.05 3.30
CA MET A 14 8.69 -12.41 1.98
C MET A 14 7.67 -13.56 2.03
N LYS A 15 7.88 -14.55 2.91
CA LYS A 15 6.90 -15.61 3.16
C LYS A 15 5.58 -15.02 3.66
N LYS A 16 5.63 -14.17 4.69
CA LYS A 16 4.43 -13.55 5.28
C LYS A 16 3.66 -12.72 4.25
N LEU A 17 4.35 -11.93 3.43
CA LEU A 17 3.72 -11.12 2.37
C LEU A 17 3.01 -11.97 1.31
N ARG A 18 3.67 -13.04 0.84
CA ARG A 18 3.07 -13.96 -0.14
C ARG A 18 1.89 -14.73 0.43
N GLN A 19 1.95 -15.12 1.70
CA GLN A 19 0.82 -15.75 2.37
C GLN A 19 -0.35 -14.76 2.51
N ALA A 20 -0.08 -13.52 2.92
CA ALA A 20 -1.13 -12.51 3.10
C ALA A 20 -1.97 -12.25 1.83
N THR A 21 -1.42 -12.48 0.62
CA THR A 21 -2.17 -12.30 -0.63
C THR A 21 -2.95 -13.55 -1.05
N VAL A 22 -2.53 -14.76 -0.68
CA VAL A 22 -3.18 -16.02 -1.12
C VAL A 22 -4.13 -16.62 -0.08
N GLU A 23 -3.88 -16.41 1.21
CA GLU A 23 -4.76 -16.82 2.32
C GLU A 23 -6.22 -16.33 2.16
N PRO A 24 -6.51 -15.06 1.80
CA PRO A 24 -7.90 -14.61 1.64
C PRO A 24 -8.64 -15.33 0.48
N VAL A 25 -7.93 -15.67 -0.60
CA VAL A 25 -8.52 -16.40 -1.74
C VAL A 25 -8.81 -17.84 -1.35
N LEU A 26 -7.86 -18.51 -0.69
CA LEU A 26 -8.03 -19.88 -0.21
C LEU A 26 -9.15 -19.99 0.82
N GLY A 27 -9.22 -19.05 1.77
CA GLY A 27 -10.31 -18.97 2.73
C GLY A 27 -11.68 -18.79 2.06
N THR A 28 -11.74 -18.00 0.98
CA THR A 28 -12.98 -17.81 0.23
C THR A 28 -13.42 -19.11 -0.48
N LEU A 29 -12.48 -19.80 -1.10
CA LEU A 29 -12.74 -21.08 -1.77
C LEU A 29 -13.25 -22.15 -0.78
N ILE A 30 -12.62 -22.25 0.38
CA ILE A 30 -12.96 -23.24 1.41
C ILE A 30 -14.33 -22.93 2.04
N ASN A 31 -14.58 -21.68 2.41
CA ASN A 31 -15.77 -21.31 3.19
C ASN A 31 -17.02 -21.06 2.33
N PHE A 32 -16.86 -20.50 1.13
CA PHE A 32 -18.00 -20.06 0.30
C PHE A 32 -18.15 -20.83 -1.01
N MET A 33 -17.06 -21.39 -1.56
CA MET A 33 -17.10 -22.12 -2.84
C MET A 33 -17.16 -23.64 -2.66
N GLY A 34 -17.38 -24.12 -1.44
CA GLY A 34 -17.56 -25.56 -1.15
C GLY A 34 -16.28 -26.40 -1.18
N CYS A 35 -15.09 -25.78 -1.20
CA CYS A 35 -13.83 -26.54 -1.21
C CYS A 35 -13.44 -27.14 0.16
N ARG A 36 -14.19 -26.89 1.25
CA ARG A 36 -13.93 -27.50 2.58
C ARG A 36 -14.03 -29.03 2.55
N ARG A 37 -14.98 -29.58 1.79
CA ARG A 37 -15.12 -31.02 1.56
C ARG A 37 -15.71 -31.26 0.18
N ILE A 38 -14.93 -31.90 -0.68
CA ILE A 38 -15.33 -32.24 -2.05
C ILE A 38 -15.86 -33.68 -2.04
N TRP A 39 -17.12 -33.89 -2.42
CA TRP A 39 -17.80 -35.18 -2.38
C TRP A 39 -17.57 -36.07 -3.63
N THR A 40 -16.63 -35.69 -4.49
CA THR A 40 -16.31 -36.43 -5.72
C THR A 40 -15.33 -37.57 -5.45
N ARG A 41 -15.58 -38.74 -6.04
CA ARG A 41 -14.61 -39.84 -6.03
C ARG A 41 -13.52 -39.61 -7.10
N GLY A 42 -12.26 -39.82 -6.70
CA GLY A 42 -11.09 -39.73 -7.57
C GLY A 42 -10.49 -38.32 -7.68
N LEU A 43 -9.15 -38.27 -7.74
CA LEU A 43 -8.38 -37.01 -7.76
C LEU A 43 -8.71 -36.14 -8.99
N GLN A 44 -8.94 -36.76 -10.14
CA GLN A 44 -9.25 -36.04 -11.38
C GLN A 44 -10.57 -35.26 -11.28
N ASN A 45 -11.59 -35.83 -10.64
CA ASN A 45 -12.88 -35.17 -10.45
C ASN A 45 -12.80 -34.07 -9.38
N ALA A 46 -12.02 -34.29 -8.33
CA ALA A 46 -11.75 -33.27 -7.32
C ALA A 46 -11.02 -32.06 -7.93
N ASN A 47 -10.08 -32.30 -8.85
CA ASN A 47 -9.39 -31.23 -9.57
C ASN A 47 -10.35 -30.40 -10.44
N LYS A 48 -11.25 -31.06 -11.19
CA LYS A 48 -12.28 -30.37 -11.98
C LYS A 48 -13.18 -29.50 -11.11
N PHE A 49 -13.62 -30.00 -9.96
CA PHE A 49 -14.40 -29.24 -8.99
C PHE A 49 -13.63 -28.00 -8.48
N MET A 50 -12.38 -28.19 -8.07
CA MET A 50 -11.54 -27.11 -7.57
C MET A 50 -11.30 -26.02 -8.62
N ILE A 51 -11.05 -26.39 -9.87
CA ILE A 51 -10.90 -25.44 -10.99
C ILE A 51 -12.22 -24.69 -11.23
N GLY A 52 -13.36 -25.40 -11.22
CA GLY A 52 -14.68 -24.77 -11.34
C GLY A 52 -14.95 -23.75 -10.23
N ALA A 53 -14.62 -24.09 -8.99
CA ALA A 53 -14.72 -23.18 -7.84
C ALA A 53 -13.83 -21.94 -8.00
N ALA A 54 -12.60 -22.10 -8.51
CA ALA A 54 -11.69 -20.99 -8.78
C ALA A 54 -12.21 -20.08 -9.90
N ILE A 55 -12.75 -20.64 -10.97
CA ILE A 55 -13.39 -19.89 -12.06
C ILE A 55 -14.58 -19.11 -11.52
N ALA A 56 -15.46 -19.75 -10.76
CA ALA A 56 -16.64 -19.09 -10.20
C ALA A 56 -16.27 -17.95 -9.23
N TYR A 57 -15.20 -18.09 -8.42
CA TYR A 57 -14.68 -17.00 -7.59
C TYR A 57 -14.19 -15.82 -8.45
N ASN A 58 -13.43 -16.10 -9.51
CA ASN A 58 -12.97 -15.07 -10.43
C ASN A 58 -14.16 -14.37 -11.11
N LEU A 59 -15.16 -15.12 -11.57
CA LEU A 59 -16.39 -14.60 -12.19
C LEU A 59 -17.18 -13.70 -11.23
N LYS A 60 -17.30 -14.06 -9.95
CA LYS A 60 -17.97 -13.24 -8.91
C LYS A 60 -17.31 -11.87 -8.71
N LYS A 61 -16.03 -11.71 -9.05
CA LYS A 61 -15.29 -10.45 -8.92
C LYS A 61 -15.63 -9.44 -10.02
N TRP A 62 -15.95 -9.91 -11.23
CA TRP A 62 -16.26 -9.06 -12.39
C TRP A 62 -17.46 -8.12 -12.20
N PRO A 63 -18.63 -8.56 -11.70
CA PRO A 63 -19.79 -7.67 -11.54
C PRO A 63 -19.61 -6.61 -10.46
N ASN A 64 -18.71 -6.83 -9.50
CA ASN A 64 -18.37 -5.87 -8.45
C ASN A 64 -17.17 -4.98 -8.82
N TYR A 65 -16.70 -5.06 -10.07
CA TYR A 65 -15.57 -4.27 -10.52
C TYR A 65 -15.97 -2.80 -10.64
N THR A 66 -15.50 -1.99 -9.71
CA THR A 66 -15.53 -0.53 -9.81
C THR A 66 -14.14 -0.07 -10.25
N GLU A 67 -14.06 0.70 -11.33
CA GLU A 67 -12.81 1.30 -11.75
C GLU A 67 -12.25 2.20 -10.64
N GLN A 68 -10.99 1.98 -10.28
CA GLN A 68 -10.31 2.91 -9.38
C GLN A 68 -10.04 4.22 -10.13
N LYS A 69 -10.82 5.26 -9.81
CA LYS A 69 -10.56 6.63 -10.27
C LYS A 69 -9.22 7.10 -9.70
N ARG A 70 -8.14 6.97 -10.48
CA ARG A 70 -6.82 7.47 -10.12
C ARG A 70 -6.89 9.00 -9.98
N LYS A 71 -6.69 9.53 -8.76
CA LYS A 71 -6.60 10.98 -8.49
C LYS A 71 -5.24 11.53 -8.93
N THR A 72 -4.90 11.40 -10.21
CA THR A 72 -3.56 11.76 -10.71
C THR A 72 -3.33 13.27 -10.68
N ALA A 73 -4.34 14.07 -11.06
CA ALA A 73 -4.23 15.53 -11.13
C ALA A 73 -4.07 16.23 -9.76
N VAL A 74 -4.65 15.67 -8.69
CA VAL A 74 -4.60 16.27 -7.35
C VAL A 74 -3.22 16.11 -6.72
N ILE A 75 -2.52 15.02 -7.03
CA ILE A 75 -1.18 14.73 -6.48
C ILE A 75 -0.13 15.66 -7.10
N SER A 76 -0.20 15.90 -8.41
CA SER A 76 0.72 16.84 -9.09
C SER A 76 0.57 18.27 -8.59
N LEU A 77 -0.67 18.74 -8.39
CA LEU A 77 -0.93 20.09 -7.87
C LEU A 77 -0.40 20.30 -6.44
N LYS A 78 -0.51 19.28 -5.59
CA LYS A 78 -0.02 19.35 -4.21
C LYS A 78 1.51 19.47 -4.15
N ILE A 79 2.22 18.71 -4.97
CA ILE A 79 3.69 18.75 -5.07
C ILE A 79 4.17 20.13 -5.55
N THR A 80 3.50 20.71 -6.55
CA THR A 80 3.84 22.05 -7.04
C THR A 80 3.56 23.14 -5.99
N ALA A 81 2.46 23.05 -5.24
CA ALA A 81 2.12 24.00 -4.19
C ALA A 81 3.11 23.95 -3.02
N GLU A 82 3.53 22.77 -2.57
CA GLU A 82 4.52 22.60 -1.52
C GLU A 82 5.89 23.18 -1.94
N GLY A 83 6.30 22.94 -3.18
CA GLY A 83 7.53 23.53 -3.75
C GLY A 83 7.48 25.06 -3.82
N LEU A 84 6.36 25.63 -4.30
CA LEU A 84 6.19 27.09 -4.35
C LEU A 84 6.19 27.71 -2.95
N CYS A 85 5.52 27.09 -1.99
CA CYS A 85 5.49 27.58 -0.61
C CYS A 85 6.88 27.59 0.03
N PHE A 86 7.70 26.57 -0.25
CA PHE A 86 9.09 26.51 0.19
C PHE A 86 9.94 27.64 -0.39
N TRP A 87 9.83 27.92 -1.69
CA TRP A 87 10.53 29.04 -2.34
C TRP A 87 10.06 30.41 -1.83
N LEU A 88 8.75 30.58 -1.59
CA LEU A 88 8.19 31.80 -1.00
C LEU A 88 8.68 32.04 0.43
N LEU A 89 8.80 30.97 1.24
CA LEU A 89 9.37 31.06 2.59
C LEU A 89 10.85 31.43 2.56
N LEU A 90 11.63 30.87 1.63
CA LEU A 90 13.04 31.23 1.45
C LEU A 90 13.20 32.70 1.03
N LEU A 91 12.36 33.17 0.11
CA LEU A 91 12.34 34.59 -0.30
C LEU A 91 11.96 35.51 0.85
N TRP A 92 10.93 35.18 1.64
CA TRP A 92 10.52 35.96 2.80
C TRP A 92 11.68 36.14 3.80
N ASN A 93 12.38 35.05 4.14
CA ASN A 93 13.53 35.08 5.04
C ASN A 93 14.74 35.86 4.49
N TYR A 94 14.90 35.94 3.17
CA TYR A 94 15.95 36.76 2.55
C TYR A 94 15.62 38.25 2.57
N THR A 95 14.33 38.60 2.49
CA THR A 95 13.87 39.99 2.43
C THR A 95 13.64 40.64 3.79
N THR A 96 13.61 39.88 4.90
CA THR A 96 13.53 40.46 6.25
C THR A 96 14.84 41.16 6.59
N PRO A 97 14.88 42.51 6.66
CA PRO A 97 16.08 43.19 7.11
C PRO A 97 16.28 42.90 8.59
N HIS A 98 17.47 42.42 8.95
CA HIS A 98 17.89 42.29 10.34
C HIS A 98 18.10 43.70 10.91
N ASN A 99 17.01 44.33 11.34
CA ASN A 99 17.08 45.63 12.02
C ASN A 99 17.57 45.40 13.44
N THR A 100 18.90 45.33 13.61
CA THR A 100 19.52 45.55 14.92
C THR A 100 19.30 47.01 15.31
N PRO A 101 18.58 47.30 16.41
CA PRO A 101 18.55 48.65 16.93
C PRO A 101 19.92 48.93 17.55
N SER A 102 20.71 49.78 16.88
CA SER A 102 21.90 50.39 17.44
C SER A 102 21.53 51.56 18.35
N ALA A 103 22.23 51.63 19.48
CA ALA A 103 22.43 52.76 20.39
C ALA A 103 21.25 53.23 21.27
N LYS A 104 21.45 53.21 22.59
CA LYS A 104 21.44 54.44 23.42
C LYS A 104 22.47 54.35 24.55
N HIS A 105 23.44 55.26 24.49
CA HIS A 105 24.24 55.72 25.62
C HIS A 105 23.31 56.27 26.71
N TYR A 106 23.59 55.93 27.98
CA TYR A 106 23.12 56.68 29.13
C TYR A 106 24.30 56.95 30.07
N THR A 107 24.66 58.22 30.18
CA THR A 107 25.52 58.79 31.23
C THR A 107 24.66 59.26 32.40
N HIS A 108 25.33 59.43 33.56
CA HIS A 108 24.91 60.02 34.84
C HIS A 108 24.04 59.17 35.79
N ASN A 109 24.64 58.64 36.86
CA ASN A 109 24.93 59.39 38.10
C ASN A 109 26.13 58.78 38.84
#